data_AF-S0G7B1-F1
#
_entry.id   AF-S0G7B1-F1
#
_cell.length_a   1.000
_cell.length_b   1.000
_cell.length_c   1.000
_cell.angle_alpha   90.00
_cell.angle_beta   90.00
_cell.angle_gamma   90.00
#
_symmetry.space_group_name_H-M   'P 1'
#
loop_
_entity.id
_entity.type
_entity.pdbx_description
1 polymer ?
#
loop_
_entity_poly.entity_id
_entity_poly.type
_entity_poly.pdbx_seq_one_letter_code
_entity_poly.pdbx_strand_id
1 'polypeptide(L)'
;MKLAKGMELIARDWVVKPKGFRVKFQQMTHGKLVTGYSPSLEENWLDSDVTAWRYAWKLAMAVTSDDNRPVEEHLVNITVVDEKNRSVNYYVTGKPQVFNVFCARPF
;
A
#
# COMPACT_ATOMS: atom_id res chain seq x y z
N MET A 1 24.33 13.38 -22.98
CA MET A 1 24.50 11.91 -22.88
C MET A 1 23.70 11.24 -24.00
N LYS A 2 24.22 10.22 -24.69
CA LYS A 2 23.44 9.47 -25.71
C LYS A 2 22.41 8.58 -25.02
N LEU A 3 21.20 8.47 -25.60
CA LEU A 3 20.09 7.68 -25.05
C LEU A 3 20.51 6.24 -24.70
N ALA A 4 21.21 5.56 -25.62
CA ALA A 4 21.69 4.19 -25.42
C ALA A 4 22.53 4.03 -24.14
N LYS A 5 23.42 4.98 -23.87
CA LYS A 5 24.27 4.98 -22.67
C LYS A 5 23.46 5.22 -21.39
N GLY A 6 22.38 5.99 -21.47
CA GLY A 6 21.41 6.12 -20.39
C GLY A 6 20.66 4.81 -20.12
N MET A 7 20.22 4.13 -21.19
CA MET A 7 19.50 2.85 -21.08
C MET A 7 20.36 1.72 -20.49
N GLU A 8 21.65 1.66 -20.83
CA GLU A 8 22.59 0.69 -20.23
C GLU A 8 22.78 0.91 -18.72
N LEU A 9 22.94 2.18 -18.30
CA LEU A 9 23.06 2.54 -16.89
C LEU A 9 21.79 2.18 -16.11
N ILE A 10 20.64 2.49 -16.69
CA ILE A 10 19.33 2.11 -16.14
C ILE A 10 19.30 0.58 -16.00
N ALA A 11 19.49 -0.17 -17.08
CA ALA A 11 19.38 -1.64 -17.08
C ALA A 11 20.28 -2.34 -16.07
N ARG A 12 21.51 -1.85 -15.85
CA ARG A 12 22.46 -2.44 -14.89
C ARG A 12 21.96 -2.37 -13.45
N ASP A 13 21.36 -1.24 -13.09
CA ASP A 13 20.98 -0.92 -11.72
C ASP A 13 19.43 -0.92 -11.55
N TRP A 14 18.69 -1.38 -12.57
CA TRP A 14 17.23 -1.39 -12.59
C TRP A 14 16.68 -2.46 -11.68
N VAL A 15 16.08 -2.04 -10.57
CA VAL A 15 15.25 -2.92 -9.77
C VAL A 15 14.01 -3.26 -10.57
N VAL A 16 13.84 -4.54 -10.90
CA VAL A 16 12.66 -5.04 -11.62
C VAL A 16 11.40 -4.64 -10.85
N LYS A 17 10.56 -3.84 -11.50
CA LYS A 17 9.28 -3.41 -10.95
C LYS A 17 8.38 -4.64 -10.71
N PRO A 18 7.67 -4.71 -9.57
CA PRO A 18 6.65 -5.72 -9.38
C PRO A 18 5.59 -5.68 -10.50
N LYS A 19 5.01 -6.84 -10.85
CA LYS A 19 4.03 -6.92 -11.94
C LYS A 19 2.60 -6.62 -11.48
N GLY A 20 2.35 -6.77 -10.18
CA GLY A 20 1.04 -6.56 -9.57
C GLY A 20 1.14 -5.85 -8.23
N PHE A 21 0.14 -5.03 -7.95
CA PHE A 21 -0.02 -4.28 -6.69
C PHE A 21 -1.42 -4.49 -6.09
N ARG A 22 -1.49 -4.53 -4.76
CA ARG A 22 -2.73 -4.47 -3.99
C ARG A 22 -2.57 -3.50 -2.82
N VAL A 23 -3.66 -2.87 -2.42
CA VAL A 23 -3.74 -2.16 -1.16
C VAL A 23 -4.07 -3.16 -0.07
N LYS A 24 -3.19 -3.30 0.91
CA LYS A 24 -3.42 -4.07 2.14
C LYS A 24 -3.88 -3.12 3.23
N PHE A 25 -4.88 -3.52 3.99
CA PHE A 25 -5.39 -2.74 5.11
C PHE A 25 -5.81 -3.68 6.24
N GLN A 26 -6.11 -3.09 7.39
CA GLN A 26 -6.72 -3.78 8.50
C GLN A 26 -8.01 -3.09 8.90
N GLN A 27 -9.00 -3.86 9.35
CA GLN A 27 -10.31 -3.36 9.75
C GLN A 27 -10.71 -4.01 11.07
N MET A 28 -11.35 -3.25 11.96
CA MET A 28 -11.93 -3.81 13.18
C MET A 28 -13.25 -4.50 12.84
N THR A 29 -13.35 -5.78 13.16
CA THR A 29 -14.55 -6.60 12.93
C THR A 29 -14.77 -7.49 14.15
N HIS A 30 -15.90 -7.33 14.85
CA HIS A 30 -16.22 -8.10 16.07
C HIS A 30 -15.09 -8.05 17.12
N GLY A 31 -14.50 -6.87 17.33
CA GLY A 31 -13.40 -6.66 18.29
C GLY A 31 -12.05 -7.28 17.90
N LYS A 32 -11.91 -7.78 16.67
CA LYS A 32 -10.65 -8.30 16.13
C LYS A 32 -10.20 -7.49 14.93
N LEU A 33 -8.89 -7.30 14.82
CA LEU A 33 -8.30 -6.65 13.68
C LEU A 33 -8.10 -7.68 12.55
N VAL A 34 -8.87 -7.55 11.47
CA VAL A 34 -8.83 -8.46 10.31
C VAL A 34 -8.08 -7.79 9.16
N THR A 35 -7.24 -8.54 8.46
CA THR A 35 -6.49 -8.03 7.30
C THR A 35 -7.33 -8.20 6.03
N GLY A 36 -7.45 -7.14 5.25
CA GLY A 36 -8.11 -7.11 3.95
C GLY A 36 -7.19 -6.65 2.83
N TYR A 37 -7.64 -6.89 1.59
CA TYR A 37 -6.95 -6.53 0.36
C TYR A 37 -7.94 -5.86 -0.61
N SER A 38 -7.46 -4.86 -1.33
CA SER A 38 -8.18 -4.27 -2.46
C SER A 38 -7.23 -4.01 -3.64
N PRO A 39 -7.47 -4.57 -4.84
CA PRO A 39 -8.51 -5.56 -5.16
C PRO A 39 -8.42 -6.81 -4.28
N SER A 40 -9.51 -7.56 -4.16
CA SER A 40 -9.58 -8.77 -3.34
C SER A 40 -8.59 -9.84 -3.84
N LEU A 41 -8.43 -10.94 -3.09
CA LEU A 41 -7.48 -11.98 -3.47
C LEU A 41 -7.85 -12.69 -4.78
N GLU A 42 -9.13 -12.69 -5.12
CA GLU A 42 -9.75 -13.31 -6.29
C GLU A 42 -9.74 -12.37 -7.51
N GLU A 43 -9.63 -11.07 -7.29
CA GLU A 43 -9.60 -10.06 -8.34
C GLU A 43 -8.20 -9.86 -8.93
N ASN A 44 -8.15 -9.37 -10.16
CA ASN A 44 -6.89 -9.03 -10.84
C ASN A 44 -6.11 -7.97 -10.07
N TRP A 45 -4.79 -8.09 -10.09
CA TRP A 45 -3.88 -7.12 -9.49
C TRP A 45 -3.94 -5.77 -10.22
N LEU A 46 -3.63 -4.70 -9.49
CA LEU A 46 -3.35 -3.40 -10.12
C LEU A 46 -1.99 -3.49 -10.82
N ASP A 47 -1.85 -2.86 -11.98
CA ASP A 47 -0.63 -2.88 -12.80
C ASP A 47 0.34 -1.72 -12.50
N SER A 48 -0.10 -0.74 -11.69
CA SER A 48 0.67 0.44 -11.35
C SER A 48 0.74 0.69 -9.85
N ASP A 49 1.96 0.82 -9.34
CA ASP A 49 2.30 1.31 -8.00
C ASP A 49 1.74 2.71 -7.74
N VAL A 50 1.85 3.64 -8.69
CA VAL A 50 1.31 5.00 -8.56
C VAL A 50 -0.20 4.98 -8.35
N THR A 51 -0.94 4.22 -9.16
CA THR A 51 -2.38 4.01 -9.01
C THR A 51 -2.73 3.38 -7.67
N ALA A 52 -2.02 2.32 -7.27
CA ALA A 52 -2.22 1.65 -6.00
C ALA A 52 -2.02 2.59 -4.80
N TRP A 53 -0.96 3.41 -4.83
CA TRP A 53 -0.70 4.40 -3.78
C TRP A 53 -1.73 5.52 -3.75
N ARG A 54 -2.16 6.01 -4.91
CA ARG A 54 -3.24 7.01 -4.98
C ARG A 54 -4.54 6.45 -4.44
N TYR A 55 -4.85 5.19 -4.73
CA TYR A 55 -6.02 4.51 -4.20
C TYR A 55 -5.93 4.29 -2.69
N ALA A 56 -4.79 3.82 -2.17
CA ALA A 56 -4.54 3.71 -0.74
C ALA A 56 -4.74 5.04 0.00
N TRP A 57 -4.25 6.14 -0.56
CA TRP A 57 -4.47 7.48 -0.02
C TRP A 57 -5.95 7.88 -0.02
N LYS A 58 -6.69 7.61 -1.10
CA LYS A 58 -8.14 7.87 -1.15
C LYS A 58 -8.91 7.06 -0.12
N LEU A 59 -8.55 5.79 0.08
CA LEU A 59 -9.15 4.95 1.13
C LEU A 59 -8.87 5.54 2.52
N ALA A 60 -7.64 5.97 2.78
CA ALA A 60 -7.30 6.61 4.04
C ALA A 60 -8.14 7.87 4.30
N MET A 61 -8.27 8.74 3.29
CA MET A 61 -9.06 9.98 3.36
C MET A 61 -10.55 9.74 3.52
N ALA A 62 -11.10 8.69 2.90
CA ALA A 62 -12.51 8.34 3.04
C ALA A 62 -12.88 7.89 4.46
N VAL A 63 -11.90 7.40 5.22
CA VAL A 63 -12.10 6.77 6.54
C VAL A 63 -11.42 7.57 7.66
N THR A 64 -10.94 8.78 7.37
CA THR A 64 -10.34 9.65 8.38
C THR A 64 -11.45 10.22 9.28
N SER A 65 -11.57 9.70 10.50
CA SER A 65 -12.29 10.37 11.60
C SER A 65 -11.31 11.17 12.45
N ASP A 66 -11.74 12.33 12.96
CA ASP A 66 -10.93 13.18 13.87
C ASP A 66 -10.47 12.45 15.15
N ASP A 67 -11.17 11.37 15.53
CA ASP A 67 -10.84 10.57 16.69
C ASP A 67 -9.92 9.41 16.27
N ASN A 68 -8.73 9.37 16.86
CA ASN A 68 -7.63 8.44 16.51
C ASN A 68 -7.88 6.99 17.01
N ARG A 69 -9.16 6.61 17.10
CA ARG A 69 -9.64 5.30 17.58
C ARG A 69 -10.22 4.55 16.39
N PRO A 70 -9.88 3.26 16.20
CA PRO A 70 -10.56 2.44 15.22
C PRO A 70 -12.01 2.27 15.68
N VAL A 71 -12.90 3.06 15.09
CA VAL A 71 -14.33 2.79 15.11
C VAL A 71 -14.55 1.51 14.31
N GLU A 72 -15.59 0.75 14.65
CA GLU A 72 -15.95 -0.43 13.88
C GLU A 72 -16.05 -0.08 12.39
N GLU A 73 -15.59 -1.00 11.55
CA GLU A 73 -15.50 -0.82 10.10
C GLU A 73 -14.44 0.18 9.58
N HIS A 74 -13.71 0.91 10.42
CA HIS A 74 -12.65 1.81 9.94
C HIS A 74 -11.40 1.06 9.45
N LEU A 75 -10.83 1.56 8.35
CA LEU A 75 -9.61 1.05 7.73
C LEU A 75 -8.38 1.71 8.36
N VAL A 76 -7.50 0.87 8.90
CA VAL A 76 -6.22 1.26 9.51
C VAL A 76 -5.07 0.50 8.88
N ASN A 77 -3.84 0.96 9.14
CA ASN A 77 -2.61 0.32 8.68
C ASN A 77 -2.59 0.05 7.16
N ILE A 78 -3.05 1.05 6.39
CA ILE A 78 -3.22 0.94 4.94
C ILE A 78 -1.86 1.09 4.25
N THR A 79 -1.48 0.13 3.42
CA THR A 79 -0.20 0.10 2.70
C THR A 79 -0.34 -0.57 1.33
N VAL A 80 0.66 -0.44 0.46
CA VAL A 80 0.70 -1.11 -0.84
C VAL A 80 1.66 -2.29 -0.79
N VAL A 81 1.23 -3.44 -1.29
CA VAL A 81 2.03 -4.66 -1.38
C VAL A 81 2.16 -5.18 -2.81
N ASP A 82 3.22 -5.93 -3.06
CA ASP A 82 3.44 -6.65 -4.31
C ASP A 82 2.84 -8.07 -4.30
N GLU A 83 3.03 -8.80 -5.41
CA GLU A 83 2.61 -10.19 -5.61
C GLU A 83 3.14 -11.18 -4.55
N LYS A 84 4.25 -10.82 -3.88
CA LYS A 84 4.85 -11.61 -2.81
C LYS A 84 4.43 -11.11 -1.43
N ASN A 85 3.41 -10.25 -1.37
CA ASN A 85 2.92 -9.59 -0.16
C ASN A 85 3.99 -8.73 0.55
N ARG A 86 5.01 -8.26 -0.19
CA ARG A 86 6.07 -7.38 0.34
C ARG A 86 5.61 -5.94 0.22
N SER A 87 5.87 -5.13 1.25
CA SER A 87 5.59 -3.70 1.20
C SER A 87 6.37 -3.03 0.08
N VAL A 88 5.66 -2.26 -0.72
CA VAL A 88 6.24 -1.40 -1.76
C VAL A 88 6.57 -0.06 -1.10
N ASN A 89 7.62 0.63 -1.57
CA ASN A 89 7.90 1.98 -1.09
C ASN A 89 6.92 2.99 -1.70
N TYR A 90 6.63 4.06 -0.98
CA TYR A 90 5.77 5.12 -1.48
C TYR A 90 6.46 5.87 -2.61
N TYR A 91 5.82 5.92 -3.78
CA TYR A 91 6.44 6.46 -5.00
C TYR A 91 6.84 7.94 -4.87
N VAL A 92 6.18 8.70 -3.98
CA VAL A 92 6.49 10.13 -3.75
C VAL A 92 7.78 10.31 -2.94
N THR A 93 7.99 9.48 -1.92
CA THR A 93 9.10 9.67 -0.96
C THR A 93 10.24 8.66 -1.14
N GLY A 94 9.99 7.57 -1.87
CA GLY A 94 10.91 6.44 -2.00
C GLY A 94 11.07 5.62 -0.71
N LYS A 95 10.25 5.85 0.33
CA LYS A 95 10.36 5.22 1.65
C LYS A 95 9.11 4.37 1.99
N PRO A 96 9.20 3.42 2.94
CA PRO A 96 8.01 2.73 3.45
C PRO A 96 6.98 3.71 3.99
N GLN A 97 5.70 3.47 3.67
CA GLN A 97 4.58 4.31 4.11
C GLN A 97 3.41 3.44 4.56
N VAL A 98 2.76 3.90 5.63
CA VAL A 98 1.49 3.36 6.12
C VAL A 98 0.57 4.54 6.39
N PHE A 99 -0.68 4.50 5.90
CA PHE A 99 -1.70 5.49 6.23
C PHE A 99 -2.59 4.99 7.38
N ASN A 100 -3.14 5.93 8.14
CA ASN A 100 -4.01 5.66 9.31
C ASN A 100 -3.38 4.64 10.26
N VAL A 101 -2.19 4.96 10.78
CA VAL A 101 -1.41 4.04 11.61
C VAL A 101 -2.13 3.79 12.92
N PHE A 102 -2.45 2.52 13.20
CA PHE A 102 -3.00 2.07 14.46
C PHE A 102 -2.13 0.97 15.06
N CYS A 103 -1.72 1.16 16.31
CA CYS A 103 -1.01 0.15 17.09
C CYS A 103 -1.87 -0.18 18.30
N ALA A 104 -2.40 -1.40 18.37
CA ALA A 104 -3.06 -1.88 19.58
C ALA A 104 -2.03 -1.86 20.71
N ARG A 105 -2.24 -1.04 21.74
CA ARG A 105 -1.37 -1.08 22.92
C ARG A 105 -1.52 -2.47 23.56
N PRO A 106 -0.43 -3.17 23.86
CA PRO A 106 -0.52 -4.33 24.75
C PRO A 106 -1.03 -3.82 26.10
N PHE A 107 -2.05 -4.49 26.63
CA PHE A 107 -2.53 -4.29 28.00
C PHE A 107 -1.52 -4.87 29.00
#